data_AF-A0A838KS67-F1
#
_entry.id   AF-A0A838KS67-F1
#
_cell.length_a   1.000
_cell.length_b   1.000
_cell.length_c   1.000
_cell.angle_alpha   90.00
_cell.angle_beta   90.00
_cell.angle_gamma   90.00
#
_symmetry.space_group_name_H-M   'P 1'
#
loop_
_entity.id
_entity.type
_entity.pdbx_description
1 polymer ?
#
loop_
_entity_poly.entity_id
_entity_poly.type
_entity_poly.pdbx_seq_one_letter_code
_entity_poly.pdbx_strand_id
1 'polypeptide(L)' 'MKVSYYPDTDSLFVKLKPGMEAEGSEVAPGIVFHYTPEGEVTAIDIDSK' A
#
# COMPACT_ATOMS: atom_id res chain seq x y z
N MET A 1 -8.75 -4.82 -8.18
CA MET A 1 -8.26 -5.09 -6.82
C MET A 1 -7.39 -6.35 -6.83
N LYS A 2 -6.21 -6.30 -6.21
CA LYS A 2 -5.29 -7.45 -6.04
C LYS A 2 -4.71 -7.41 -4.63
N VAL A 3 -4.62 -8.57 -3.99
CA VAL A 3 -3.97 -8.74 -2.68
C VAL A 3 -2.76 -9.64 -2.87
N SER A 4 -1.61 -9.23 -2.35
CA SER A 4 -0.35 -9.98 -2.41
C SER A 4 0.19 -10.10 -0.99
N TYR A 5 0.44 -11.32 -0.54
CA TYR A 5 1.12 -11.60 0.72
C TYR A 5 2.51 -12.13 0.45
N TYR A 6 3.51 -11.61 1.16
CA TYR A 6 4.92 -11.95 1.05
C TYR A 6 5.38 -12.60 2.36
N PRO A 7 5.40 -13.95 2.45
CA PRO A 7 5.70 -14.64 3.71
C PRO A 7 7.11 -14.37 4.25
N ASP A 8 8.09 -14.16 3.36
CA ASP A 8 9.48 -13.97 3.73
C ASP A 8 9.72 -12.67 4.51
N THR A 9 8.86 -11.68 4.31
CA THR A 9 8.94 -10.37 4.98
C THR A 9 7.77 -10.13 5.93
N ASP A 10 6.82 -11.06 6.03
CA ASP A 10 5.54 -10.90 6.71
C ASP A 10 4.81 -9.61 6.30
N SER A 11 4.82 -9.31 5.00
CA SER A 11 4.25 -8.07 4.45
C SER A 11 3.02 -8.35 3.59
N LEU A 12 2.04 -7.45 3.64
CA LEU A 12 0.81 -7.50 2.87
C LEU A 12 0.68 -6.24 2.00
N PHE A 13 0.47 -6.44 0.70
CA PHE A 13 0.16 -5.37 -0.24
C PHE A 13 -1.25 -5.53 -0.80
N VAL A 14 -2.01 -4.44 -0.77
CA VAL A 14 -3.36 -4.36 -1.33
C VAL A 14 -3.40 -3.29 -2.40
N LYS A 15 -3.56 -3.69 -3.66
CA LYS A 15 -3.82 -2.78 -4.79
C LYS A 15 -5.31 -2.61 -4.99
N LEU A 16 -5.83 -1.41 -4.75
CA LEU A 16 -7.26 -1.10 -4.85
C LEU A 16 -7.64 -0.74 -6.29
N LYS A 17 -6.91 0.19 -6.91
CA LYS A 17 -7.18 0.73 -8.26
C LYS A 17 -6.04 0.40 -9.24
N PRO A 18 -6.33 0.15 -10.53
CA PRO A 18 -5.32 0.12 -11.59
C PRO A 18 -4.90 1.56 -11.96
N GLY A 19 -3.60 1.83 -12.12
CA GLY A 19 -3.09 3.17 -12.44
C GLY A 19 -1.69 3.43 -11.89
N MET A 20 -1.18 4.65 -12.10
CA MET A 20 0.07 5.12 -11.52
C MET A 20 -0.06 5.18 -9.99
N GLU A 21 0.85 4.50 -9.31
CA GLU A 21 1.01 4.59 -7.85
C GLU A 21 1.79 5.89 -7.58
N ALA A 22 1.18 6.84 -6.87
CA ALA A 22 1.87 8.04 -6.43
C ALA A 22 2.53 7.79 -5.07
N GLU A 23 3.13 8.85 -4.53
CA GLU A 23 3.90 8.87 -3.29
C GLU A 23 3.18 8.15 -2.13
N GLY A 24 3.91 7.25 -1.47
CA GLY A 24 3.47 6.55 -0.28
C GLY A 24 3.71 7.39 0.97
N SER A 25 2.74 7.42 1.89
CA SER A 25 2.88 8.07 3.20
C SER A 25 2.59 7.07 4.31
N GLU A 26 3.50 6.99 5.28
CA GLU A 26 3.32 6.19 6.49
C GLU A 26 2.28 6.87 7.40
N VAL A 27 1.16 6.18 7.65
CA VAL A 27 0.03 6.69 8.46
C VAL A 27 0.00 6.10 9.86
N ALA A 28 0.68 4.97 10.06
CA ALA A 28 0.94 4.32 11.33
C ALA A 28 2.20 3.45 11.16
N PRO A 29 2.87 3.05 12.26
CA PRO A 29 4.04 2.18 12.17
C PRO A 29 3.77 0.95 11.29
N GLY A 30 4.54 0.83 10.21
CA GLY A 30 4.41 -0.29 9.26
C GLY A 30 3.19 -0.23 8.35
N ILE A 31 2.42 0.86 8.32
CA ILE A 31 1.26 1.03 7.43
C ILE A 31 1.47 2.23 6.53
N VAL A 32 1.58 1.97 5.22
CA VAL A 32 1.81 2.99 4.19
C VAL A 32 0.63 3.03 3.23
N PHE A 33 0.07 4.23 3.04
CA PHE A 33 -0.96 4.47 2.02
C PHE A 33 -0.33 5.13 0.81
N HIS A 34 -0.66 4.61 -0.37
CA HIS A 34 -0.30 5.23 -1.65
C HIS A 34 -1.48 6.01 -2.18
N TYR A 35 -1.24 7.21 -2.68
CA TYR A 35 -2.29 8.11 -3.14
C TYR A 35 -2.28 8.29 -4.67
N THR A 36 -3.30 8.91 -5.23
CA THR A 36 -3.24 9.61 -6.52
C THR A 36 -2.80 11.06 -6.29
N PRO A 37 -2.44 11.82 -7.34
CA PRO A 37 -2.23 13.27 -7.22
C PRO A 37 -3.42 14.04 -6.64
N GLU A 38 -4.64 13.51 -6.77
CA GLU A 38 -5.89 14.08 -6.23
C GLU A 38 -6.15 13.69 -4.76
N GLY A 39 -5.30 12.87 -4.15
CA GLY A 39 -5.40 12.48 -2.74
C GLY A 39 -6.26 11.24 -2.48
N GLU A 40 -6.59 10.44 -3.49
CA GLU A 40 -7.34 9.19 -3.32
C GLU A 40 -6.41 8.00 -3.05
N VAL A 41 -6.76 7.09 -2.12
CA VAL A 41 -5.95 5.89 -1.86
C VAL A 41 -5.99 4.92 -3.06
N THR A 42 -4.81 4.51 -3.54
CA THR A 42 -4.63 3.57 -4.65
C THR A 42 -4.15 2.20 -4.20
N ALA A 43 -3.31 2.16 -3.16
CA ALA A 43 -2.78 0.94 -2.58
C ALA A 43 -2.42 1.11 -1.11
N ILE A 44 -2.25 -0.02 -0.43
CA ILE A 44 -1.87 -0.09 0.99
C ILE A 44 -0.74 -1.11 1.11
N ASP A 45 0.38 -0.70 1.70
CA ASP A 45 1.44 -1.57 2.18
C ASP A 45 1.33 -1.72 3.70
N ILE A 46 1.45 -2.95 4.17
CA ILE A 46 1.50 -3.30 5.59
C ILE A 46 2.74 -4.17 5.81
N ASP A 47 3.62 -3.73 6.70
CA ASP A 47 4.81 -4.43 7.17
C ASP A 47 4.70 -4.61 8.69
N SER A 48 4.84 -5.85 9.18
CA SER A 48 4.67 -6.20 10.59
C SER A 48 5.97 -6.18 11.40
N LYS A 49 7.08 -5.75 10.80
CA LYS A 49 8.40 -5.71 11.43
C LYS A 49 8.55 -4.72 12.58
#